data_AF-A0A135WET2-F1
#
_entry.id   AF-A0A135WET2-F1
#
_cell.length_a   1.000
_cell.length_b   1.000
_cell.length_c   1.000
_cell.angle_alpha   90.00
_cell.angle_beta   90.00
_cell.angle_gamma   90.00
#
_symmetry.space_group_name_H-M   'P 1'
#
loop_
_entity.id
_entity.type
_entity.pdbx_description
1 polymer ?
#
loop_
_entity_poly.entity_id
_entity_poly.type
_entity_poly.pdbx_seq_one_letter_code
_entity_poly.pdbx_strand_id
1 'polypeptide(L)' 'MKNKYLHLLGMTKKELILSIGDEFNFYPDSIWIYLVHTSFLGRKTFLMIRFENESVTGVEIKRTYGKLKKA' A
#
# COMPACT_ATOMS: atom_id res chain seq x y z
N MET A 1 -3.60 -17.04 -3.56
CA MET A 1 -4.19 -16.17 -2.52
C MET A 1 -4.84 -14.99 -3.20
N LYS A 2 -6.15 -14.78 -3.04
CA LYS A 2 -6.81 -13.54 -3.49
C LYS A 2 -6.14 -12.36 -2.79
N ASN A 3 -5.85 -11.28 -3.52
CA ASN A 3 -5.37 -10.05 -2.91
C ASN A 3 -6.53 -9.46 -2.10
N LYS A 4 -6.47 -9.62 -0.77
CA LYS A 4 -7.55 -9.19 0.13
C LYS A 4 -7.80 -7.68 0.10
N TYR A 5 -6.91 -6.91 -0.53
CA TYR A 5 -6.96 -5.45 -0.65
C TYR A 5 -7.56 -4.96 -1.97
N LEU A 6 -8.06 -5.86 -2.83
CA LEU A 6 -8.72 -5.44 -4.09
C LEU A 6 -9.93 -4.53 -3.87
N HIS A 7 -10.57 -4.61 -2.70
CA HIS A 7 -11.68 -3.72 -2.33
C HIS A 7 -11.25 -2.25 -2.20
N LEU A 8 -9.95 -1.95 -2.13
CA LEU A 8 -9.44 -0.57 -2.06
C LEU A 8 -9.42 0.13 -3.44
N LEU A 9 -9.55 -0.62 -4.54
CA LEU A 9 -9.56 -0.04 -5.89
C LEU A 9 -10.71 0.96 -6.04
N GLY A 10 -10.41 2.12 -6.62
CA GLY A 10 -11.36 3.21 -6.82
C GLY A 10 -11.57 4.13 -5.61
N MET A 11 -11.16 3.74 -4.40
CA MET A 11 -11.22 4.63 -3.24
C MET A 11 -10.37 5.89 -3.46
N THR A 12 -10.83 7.02 -2.95
CA THR A 12 -10.02 8.23 -2.85
C THR A 12 -8.97 8.12 -1.75
N LYS A 13 -7.92 8.96 -1.79
CA LYS A 13 -6.94 9.07 -0.70
C LYS A 13 -7.61 9.33 0.66
N LYS A 14 -8.65 10.15 0.70
CA LYS A 14 -9.39 10.44 1.94
C LYS A 14 -10.12 9.22 2.47
N GLU A 15 -10.83 8.49 1.62
CA GLU A 15 -11.50 7.24 2.02
C GLU A 15 -10.51 6.17 2.46
N LEU A 16 -9.37 6.08 1.77
CA LEU A 16 -8.30 5.15 2.13
C LEU A 16 -7.72 5.47 3.52
N ILE A 17 -7.47 6.76 3.82
CA ILE A 17 -7.03 7.19 5.15
C ILE A 17 -8.05 6.79 6.22
N LEU A 18 -9.34 7.00 5.97
CA LEU A 18 -10.39 6.60 6.90
C LEU A 18 -10.47 5.08 7.07
N SER A 19 -10.13 4.31 6.03
CA SER A 19 -10.20 2.85 6.03
C SER A 19 -9.00 2.19 6.71
N ILE A 20 -7.77 2.63 6.42
CA ILE A 20 -6.53 1.97 6.85
C ILE A 20 -5.45 2.91 7.39
N GLY A 21 -5.71 4.22 7.46
CA GLY A 21 -4.74 5.25 7.84
C GLY A 21 -3.82 5.68 6.68
N ASP A 22 -3.11 6.79 6.88
CA ASP A 22 -1.99 7.27 6.03
C ASP A 22 -0.62 6.76 6.49
N GLU A 23 -0.52 6.28 7.73
CA GLU A 23 0.74 6.04 8.43
C GLU A 23 1.63 7.29 8.43
N PHE A 24 2.65 7.32 7.58
CA PHE A 24 3.54 8.47 7.36
C PHE A 24 3.73 8.75 5.87
N ASN A 25 2.78 8.31 5.05
CA ASN A 25 2.84 8.56 3.62
C ASN A 25 2.58 10.05 3.34
N PHE A 26 3.41 10.64 2.47
CA PHE A 26 3.24 12.02 2.08
C PHE A 26 2.00 12.16 1.20
N TYR A 27 1.02 12.97 1.63
CA TYR A 27 -0.28 13.03 0.96
C TYR A 27 -0.19 13.30 -0.55
N PRO A 28 0.69 14.19 -1.07
CA PRO A 28 0.86 14.40 -2.51
C PRO A 28 1.47 13.24 -3.30
N ASP A 29 2.14 12.26 -2.68
CA ASP A 29 2.81 11.17 -3.40
C ASP A 29 1.81 10.31 -4.19
N SER A 30 2.22 9.83 -5.37
CA SER A 30 1.42 8.92 -6.20
C SER A 30 1.52 7.45 -5.78
N ILE A 31 2.41 7.12 -4.83
CA ILE A 31 2.61 5.76 -4.33
C ILE A 31 2.72 5.80 -2.81
N TRP A 32 1.80 5.10 -2.14
CA TRP A 32 1.88 4.86 -0.70
C TRP A 32 2.28 3.41 -0.42
N ILE A 33 3.06 3.23 0.64
CA ILE A 33 3.60 1.94 1.05
C ILE A 33 3.25 1.72 2.51
N TYR A 34 2.69 0.55 2.80
CA TYR A 34 2.31 0.12 4.13
C TYR A 34 3.06 -1.17 4.47
N LEU A 35 3.63 -1.25 5.67
CA LEU A 35 4.20 -2.50 6.19
C LEU A 35 3.09 -3.34 6.85
N VAL A 36 2.60 -4.37 6.16
CA VAL A 36 1.46 -5.16 6.65
C VAL A 36 1.86 -6.33 7.54
N HIS A 37 3.09 -6.84 7.40
CA HIS A 37 3.58 -7.95 8.21
C HIS A 37 5.11 -8.06 8.17
N THR A 38 5.71 -8.50 9.27
CA THR A 38 7.10 -8.97 9.32
C THR A 38 7.10 -10.39 9.86
N SER A 39 7.67 -11.34 9.11
CA SER A 39 7.79 -12.72 9.57
C SER A 39 8.88 -12.85 10.63
N PHE A 40 8.89 -13.97 11.35
CA PHE A 40 9.91 -14.25 12.38
C PHE A 40 11.34 -14.14 11.85
N LEU A 41 11.60 -14.62 10.63
CA LEU A 41 12.90 -14.51 9.96
C LEU A 41 13.15 -13.11 9.34
N GLY A 42 12.35 -12.10 9.67
CA GLY A 42 12.52 -10.73 9.20
C GLY A 42 12.01 -10.46 7.79
N ARG A 43 11.27 -11.38 7.15
CA ARG A 43 10.69 -11.12 5.82
C ARG A 43 9.56 -10.12 5.93
N LYS A 44 9.69 -8.97 5.29
CA LYS A 44 8.66 -7.93 5.27
C LYS A 44 7.67 -8.19 4.15
N THR A 45 6.39 -7.94 4.43
CA THR A 45 5.30 -7.89 3.46
C THR A 45 4.78 -6.47 3.41
N PHE A 46 4.78 -5.86 2.24
CA PHE A 46 4.34 -4.51 1.98
C PHE A 46 3.08 -4.51 1.11
N LEU A 47 2.16 -3.62 1.43
CA LEU A 47 1.05 -3.23 0.57
C LEU A 47 1.44 -1.91 -0.12
N MET A 48 1.46 -1.94 -1.45
CA MET A 48 1.75 -0.77 -2.28
C MET A 48 0.45 -0.33 -2.95
N ILE A 49 0.13 0.94 -2.78
CA ILE A 49 -1.05 1.59 -3.34
C ILE A 49 -0.59 2.64 -4.35
N ARG A 50 -1.08 2.56 -5.59
CA ARG A 50 -0.86 3.58 -6.62
C ARG A 50 -2.09 4.48 -6.75
N PHE A 51 -1.84 5.77 -6.94
CA PHE A 51 -2.89 6.76 -7.11
C PHE A 51 -2.76 7.50 -8.44
N GLU A 52 -3.90 7.80 -9.05
CA GLU A 52 -4.05 8.78 -10.12
C GLU A 52 -5.26 9.65 -9.80
N ASN A 53 -5.13 10.97 -9.95
CA ASN A 53 -6.19 11.94 -9.60
C ASN A 53 -6.80 11.70 -8.20
N GLU A 54 -5.95 11.43 -7.22
CA GLU A 54 -6.32 11.08 -5.82
C GLU A 54 -7.09 9.76 -5.62
N SER A 55 -7.34 8.98 -6.68
CA SER A 55 -8.02 7.68 -6.60
C SER A 55 -7.05 6.51 -6.71
N VAL A 56 -7.32 5.43 -5.98
CA VAL A 56 -6.54 4.19 -6.01
C VAL A 56 -6.73 3.48 -7.35
N THR A 57 -5.67 3.42 -8.15
CA THR A 57 -5.66 2.74 -9.46
C THR A 57 -4.93 1.39 -9.41
N GLY A 58 -4.11 1.16 -8.39
CA GLY A 58 -3.33 -0.06 -8.29
C GLY A 58 -3.12 -0.50 -6.85
N VAL A 59 -3.20 -1.82 -6.64
CA VAL A 59 -2.99 -2.46 -5.33
C VAL A 59 -2.08 -3.66 -5.51
N GLU A 60 -0.92 -3.65 -4.87
CA GLU A 60 0.08 -4.71 -4.99
C GLU A 60 0.62 -5.15 -3.63
N ILE A 61 0.86 -6.46 -3.48
CA ILE A 61 1.56 -7.01 -2.32
C ILE A 61 2.97 -7.44 -2.72
N LYS A 62 3.97 -6.83 -2.09
CA LYS A 62 5.39 -7.19 -2.26
C LYS A 62 5.93 -7.84 -0.99
N ARG A 63 6.75 -8.89 -1.15
CA ARG A 63 7.47 -9.53 -0.03
C ARG A 63 8.96 -9.45 -0.29
N THR A 64 9.71 -8.95 0.69
CA THR A 64 11.16 -8.81 0.55
C THR A 64 11.85 -8.85 1.91
N TYR A 65 13.11 -9.26 1.93
CA TYR A 65 14.01 -9.11 3.07
C TYR A 65 14.83 -7.81 2.99
N GLY A 66 14.87 -7.17 1.82
CA GLY A 66 15.71 -6.01 1.52
C GLY A 66 14.92 -4.73 1.23
N LYS A 67 15.56 -3.79 0.53
CA LYS A 67 14.95 -2.51 0.15
C LYS A 67 13.79 -2.72 -0.81
N LEU A 68 12.69 -2.01 -0.56
CA LEU A 68 11.57 -1.91 -1.48
C LEU A 68 11.89 -0.81 -2.51
N LYS A 69 11.71 -1.07 -3.80
CA LYS A 69 11.78 -0.05 -4.85
C LYS A 69 10.36 0.38 -5.21
N LYS A 70 10.10 1.68 -5.21
CA LYS A 70 8.93 2.25 -5.90
C LYS A 70 9.16 2.00 -7.40
N ALA A 71 8.29 1.19 -8.01
CA ALA A 71 8.36 0.81 -9.41
C ALA A 71 7.36 1.63 -10.22
#